data_AF-A0A7S3T495-F1
#
_entry.id   AF-A0A7S3T495-F1
#
_cell.length_a   1.000
_cell.length_b   1.000
_cell.length_c   1.000
_cell.angle_alpha   90.00
_cell.angle_beta   90.00
_cell.angle_gamma   90.00
#
_symmetry.space_group_name_H-M   'P 1'
#
loop_
_entity.id
_entity.type
_entity.pdbx_description
1 polymer ?
#
loop_
_entity_poly.entity_id
_entity_poly.type
_entity_poly.pdbx_seq_one_letter_code
_entity_poly.pdbx_strand_id
1 'polypeptide(L)'
;YAKAGDSTALVQKKGQQEPPSIFDGAYQGMQAEKGGVIGMLEVIQSDFARLEAETAAEEATAQKEYDEFITDSKVDKAQKSKDIEYKSAKKQDQTQAMTMKQNDLEGTQKELDAALMYYDRLKPSCVDAGTSYDDRVSRRKEEIESLQ
;
A
#
# COMPACT_ATOMS: atom_id res chain seq x y z
N TYR A 1 -73.84 86.73 11.69
CA TYR A 1 -72.51 87.23 12.07
C TYR A 1 -72.68 88.03 13.36
N ALA A 2 -71.99 87.83 14.47
CA ALA A 2 -70.83 87.00 14.81
C ALA A 2 -70.69 87.01 16.35
N LYS A 3 -69.81 86.12 16.86
CA LYS A 3 -69.42 85.87 18.27
C LYS A 3 -70.26 84.80 18.96
N ALA A 4 -69.88 83.52 18.98
CA ALA A 4 -68.60 82.88 19.33
C ALA A 4 -68.21 83.10 20.80
N GLY A 5 -68.03 81.99 21.52
CA GLY A 5 -67.33 81.92 22.80
C GLY A 5 -68.23 81.63 23.99
N ASP A 6 -68.56 80.35 24.22
CA ASP A 6 -68.06 79.66 25.40
C ASP A 6 -68.44 78.19 25.36
N SER A 7 -67.45 77.38 25.00
CA SER A 7 -67.48 75.94 25.04
C SER A 7 -67.50 75.49 26.50
N THR A 8 -68.69 75.15 27.02
CA THR A 8 -68.78 74.36 28.24
C THR A 8 -68.26 72.96 27.95
N ALA A 9 -67.01 72.76 28.33
CA ALA A 9 -66.29 71.50 28.29
C ALA A 9 -67.19 70.36 28.79
N LEU A 10 -67.29 69.33 27.97
CA LEU A 10 -67.88 68.05 28.35
C LEU A 10 -67.11 67.55 29.58
N VAL A 11 -67.70 67.68 30.76
CA VAL A 11 -67.18 67.07 31.99
C VAL A 11 -67.28 65.57 31.78
N GLN A 12 -66.22 64.97 31.25
CA GLN A 12 -65.99 63.54 31.35
C GLN A 12 -65.87 63.25 32.84
N LYS A 13 -67.00 62.82 33.44
CA LYS A 13 -66.98 62.08 34.69
C LYS A 13 -65.87 61.05 34.56
N LYS A 14 -64.90 61.09 35.47
CA LYS A 14 -63.98 59.98 35.76
C LYS A 14 -64.83 58.76 36.16
N GLY A 15 -65.42 58.08 35.19
CA GLY A 15 -65.76 56.68 35.33
C GLY A 15 -64.44 55.95 35.31
N GLN A 16 -63.88 55.67 36.48
CA GLN A 16 -62.89 54.62 36.63
C GLN A 16 -63.58 53.32 36.18
N GLN A 17 -63.44 52.97 34.90
CA GLN A 17 -63.45 51.57 34.53
C GLN A 17 -62.17 51.01 35.12
N GLU A 18 -62.30 50.37 36.28
CA GLU A 18 -61.22 49.58 36.84
C GLU A 18 -60.83 48.54 35.78
N PRO A 19 -59.53 48.43 35.45
CA PRO A 19 -59.08 47.38 34.54
C PRO A 19 -59.50 46.03 35.13
N PRO A 20 -59.91 45.05 34.30
CA PRO A 20 -60.30 43.73 34.79
C PRO A 20 -59.22 43.18 35.72
N SER A 21 -59.64 42.57 36.84
CA SER A 21 -58.80 42.11 37.96
C SER A 21 -57.76 41.03 37.63
N ILE A 22 -57.46 40.84 36.35
CA ILE A 22 -56.46 39.91 35.81
C ILE A 22 -55.10 40.61 35.68
N PHE A 23 -55.05 41.94 35.72
CA PHE A 23 -53.81 42.70 35.60
C PHE A 23 -53.43 43.36 36.94
N ASP A 24 -52.82 42.58 37.83
CA ASP A 24 -52.22 43.04 39.11
C ASP A 24 -50.92 43.84 38.90
N GLY A 25 -51.01 44.93 38.15
CA GLY A 25 -49.93 45.88 37.92
C GLY A 25 -49.30 45.83 36.53
N ALA A 26 -48.41 46.78 36.27
CA ALA A 26 -47.67 46.85 35.00
C ALA A 26 -46.83 45.59 34.83
N TYR A 27 -46.96 44.91 33.68
CA TYR A 27 -46.16 43.72 33.32
C TYR A 27 -44.67 44.05 33.49
N GLN A 28 -44.05 43.54 34.56
CA GLN A 28 -42.66 43.88 34.90
C GLN A 28 -41.63 43.22 33.97
N GLY A 29 -42.09 42.45 32.98
CA GLY A 29 -41.27 41.55 32.16
C GLY A 29 -40.93 40.28 32.93
N MET A 30 -40.66 39.17 32.22
CA MET A 30 -40.14 37.93 32.80
C MET A 30 -38.70 38.13 33.34
N GLN A 31 -38.50 39.06 34.26
CA GLN A 31 -37.18 39.42 34.80
C GLN A 31 -36.51 38.27 35.54
N ALA A 32 -37.30 37.34 36.06
CA ALA A 32 -36.82 36.09 36.64
C ALA A 32 -36.17 35.14 35.61
N GLU A 33 -36.53 35.23 34.33
CA GLU A 33 -35.98 34.36 33.27
C GLU A 33 -34.77 34.95 32.52
N LYS A 34 -34.40 36.21 32.79
CA LYS A 34 -33.27 36.86 32.10
C LYS A 34 -31.92 36.16 32.30
N GLY A 35 -31.74 35.38 33.36
CA GLY A 35 -30.53 34.58 33.59
C GLY A 35 -30.53 33.22 32.90
N GLY A 36 -31.70 32.61 32.64
CA GLY A 36 -31.80 31.26 32.10
C GLY A 36 -31.40 31.17 30.63
N VAL A 37 -31.83 32.15 29.82
CA VAL A 37 -31.51 32.18 28.38
C VAL A 37 -30.03 32.47 28.13
N ILE A 38 -29.41 33.36 28.92
CA ILE A 38 -27.97 33.63 28.82
C ILE A 38 -27.16 32.41 29.26
N GLY A 39 -27.53 31.76 30.37
CA GLY A 39 -26.86 30.51 30.78
C GLY A 39 -26.98 29.39 29.74
N MET A 40 -28.13 29.25 29.09
CA MET A 40 -28.30 28.31 27.98
C MET A 40 -27.40 28.66 26.78
N LEU A 41 -27.28 29.94 26.42
CA LEU A 41 -26.38 30.39 25.35
C LEU A 41 -24.90 30.17 25.70
N GLU A 42 -24.50 30.36 26.96
CA GLU A 42 -23.14 30.10 27.45
C GLU A 42 -22.80 28.59 27.38
N VAL A 43 -23.74 27.72 27.77
CA VAL A 43 -23.58 26.26 27.63
C VAL A 43 -23.46 25.87 26.16
N ILE A 44 -24.34 26.38 25.29
CA ILE A 44 -24.28 26.12 23.85
C ILE A 44 -22.94 26.59 23.27
N GLN A 45 -22.46 27.77 23.66
CA GLN A 45 -21.16 28.28 23.21
C GLN A 45 -20.02 27.36 23.66
N SER A 46 -20.02 26.91 24.92
CA SER A 46 -19.02 25.99 25.44
C SER A 46 -19.04 24.65 24.69
N ASP A 47 -20.24 24.15 24.35
CA ASP A 47 -20.39 22.91 23.59
C ASP A 47 -19.85 23.05 22.16
N PHE A 48 -20.11 24.17 21.48
CA PHE A 48 -19.52 24.43 20.16
C PHE A 48 -17.99 24.56 20.21
N ALA A 49 -17.45 25.28 21.21
CA ALA A 49 -16.01 25.41 21.37
C ALA A 49 -15.34 24.05 21.64
N ARG A 50 -15.98 23.20 22.45
CA ARG A 50 -15.50 21.83 22.69
C ARG A 50 -15.58 20.99 21.43
N LEU A 51 -16.71 21.02 20.72
CA LEU A 51 -16.90 20.27 19.49
C LEU A 51 -15.89 20.68 18.41
N GLU A 52 -15.63 21.97 18.25
CA GLU A 52 -14.62 22.49 17.32
C GLU A 52 -13.23 21.95 17.67
N ALA A 53 -12.83 22.02 18.94
CA ALA A 53 -11.53 21.54 19.39
C ALA A 53 -11.37 20.01 19.22
N GLU A 54 -12.40 19.23 19.57
CA GLU A 54 -12.43 17.78 19.38
C GLU A 54 -12.34 17.42 17.90
N THR A 55 -13.18 18.03 17.05
CA THR A 55 -13.22 17.76 15.61
C THR A 55 -11.90 18.15 14.94
N ALA A 56 -11.33 19.31 15.27
CA ALA A 56 -10.06 19.76 14.71
C ALA A 56 -8.90 18.81 15.11
N ALA A 57 -8.90 18.30 16.33
CA ALA A 57 -7.91 17.33 16.78
C ALA A 57 -8.06 15.97 16.08
N GLU A 58 -9.31 15.49 15.91
CA GLU A 58 -9.62 14.26 15.19
C GLU A 58 -9.24 14.37 13.71
N GLU A 59 -9.60 15.45 13.03
CA GLU A 59 -9.25 15.71 11.64
C GLU A 59 -7.74 15.78 11.43
N ALA A 60 -7.01 16.48 12.31
CA ALA A 60 -5.55 16.56 12.24
C ALA A 60 -4.90 15.18 12.43
N THR A 61 -5.44 14.36 13.34
CA THR A 61 -4.94 13.00 13.58
C THR A 61 -5.23 12.10 12.39
N ALA A 62 -6.46 12.11 11.88
CA ALA A 62 -6.87 11.32 10.72
C ALA A 62 -6.07 11.70 9.47
N GLN A 63 -5.83 12.98 9.25
CA GLN A 63 -5.01 13.45 8.12
C GLN A 63 -3.57 12.94 8.23
N LYS A 64 -2.98 13.01 9.43
CA LYS A 64 -1.62 12.51 9.67
C LYS A 64 -1.53 11.00 9.43
N GLU A 65 -2.45 10.22 9.99
CA GLU A 65 -2.49 8.76 9.80
C GLU A 65 -2.68 8.39 8.33
N TYR A 66 -3.54 9.12 7.61
CA TYR A 66 -3.72 8.94 6.18
C TYR A 66 -2.43 9.22 5.40
N ASP A 67 -1.76 10.33 5.68
CA ASP A 67 -0.53 10.73 4.99
C ASP A 67 0.61 9.72 5.24
N GLU A 68 0.75 9.25 6.48
CA GLU A 68 1.70 8.19 6.85
C GLU A 68 1.37 6.89 6.11
N PHE A 69 0.12 6.42 6.20
CA PHE A 69 -0.32 5.19 5.55
C PHE A 69 -0.13 5.21 4.03
N ILE A 70 -0.48 6.32 3.38
CA ILE A 70 -0.33 6.46 1.92
C ILE A 70 1.14 6.53 1.53
N THR A 71 1.97 7.20 2.31
CA THR A 71 3.41 7.29 2.05
C THR A 71 4.06 5.92 2.17
N ASP A 72 3.83 5.22 3.27
CA ASP A 72 4.37 3.89 3.52
C ASP A 72 3.87 2.88 2.49
N SER A 73 2.57 2.92 2.15
CA SER A 73 1.98 2.06 1.13
C SER A 73 2.59 2.32 -0.26
N LYS A 74 2.88 3.57 -0.61
CA LYS A 74 3.53 3.91 -1.89
C LYS A 74 4.95 3.37 -1.94
N VAL A 75 5.73 3.54 -0.86
CA VAL A 75 7.09 3.03 -0.77
C VAL A 75 7.11 1.51 -0.85
N ASP A 76 6.29 0.85 -0.04
CA ASP A 76 6.21 -0.61 0.00
C ASP A 76 5.75 -1.17 -1.35
N LYS A 77 4.75 -0.56 -1.99
CA LYS A 77 4.30 -0.96 -3.34
C LYS A 77 5.44 -0.81 -4.36
N ALA A 78 6.17 0.29 -4.33
CA ALA A 78 7.27 0.53 -5.27
C ALA A 78 8.39 -0.51 -5.07
N GLN A 79 8.78 -0.76 -3.82
CA GLN A 79 9.79 -1.75 -3.47
C GLN A 79 9.36 -3.16 -3.89
N LYS A 80 8.15 -3.59 -3.51
CA LYS A 80 7.64 -4.92 -3.90
C LYS A 80 7.52 -5.08 -5.41
N SER A 81 7.10 -4.05 -6.13
CA SER A 81 7.00 -4.10 -7.60
C SER A 81 8.36 -4.33 -8.24
N LYS A 82 9.39 -3.61 -7.78
CA LYS A 82 10.76 -3.81 -8.25
C LYS A 82 11.32 -5.17 -7.87
N ASP A 83 11.06 -5.61 -6.65
CA ASP A 83 11.44 -6.94 -6.18
C ASP A 83 10.84 -8.05 -7.05
N ILE A 84 9.56 -7.94 -7.42
CA ILE A 84 8.88 -8.88 -8.32
C ILE A 84 9.55 -8.88 -9.70
N GLU A 85 9.83 -7.70 -10.25
CA GLU A 85 10.49 -7.55 -11.56
C GLU A 85 11.86 -8.24 -11.56
N TYR A 86 12.73 -7.92 -10.59
CA TYR A 86 14.06 -8.51 -10.48
C TYR A 86 14.01 -10.02 -10.24
N LYS A 87 13.15 -10.49 -9.32
CA LYS A 87 13.02 -11.92 -9.01
C LYS A 87 12.47 -12.69 -10.21
N SER A 88 11.55 -12.11 -10.97
CA SER A 88 10.99 -12.73 -12.19
C SER A 88 12.03 -12.84 -13.29
N ALA A 89 12.79 -11.77 -13.54
CA ALA A 89 13.89 -11.78 -14.51
C ALA A 89 14.96 -12.82 -14.11
N LYS A 90 15.40 -12.81 -12.84
CA LYS A 90 16.37 -13.79 -12.34
C LYS A 90 15.87 -15.23 -12.45
N LYS A 91 14.59 -15.48 -12.18
CA LYS A 91 13.99 -16.80 -12.35
C LYS A 91 14.04 -17.25 -13.82
N GLN A 92 13.72 -16.36 -14.75
CA GLN A 92 13.81 -16.65 -16.19
C GLN A 92 15.24 -17.00 -16.60
N ASP A 93 16.22 -16.17 -16.23
CA ASP A 93 17.64 -16.40 -16.55
C ASP A 93 18.13 -17.74 -15.99
N GLN A 94 17.80 -18.03 -14.73
CA GLN A 94 18.19 -19.29 -14.08
C GLN A 94 17.50 -20.50 -14.72
N THR A 95 16.24 -20.37 -15.14
CA THR A 95 15.51 -21.44 -15.84
C THR A 95 16.16 -21.72 -17.19
N GLN A 96 16.50 -20.67 -17.94
CA GLN A 96 17.19 -20.81 -19.22
C GLN A 96 18.58 -21.44 -19.06
N ALA A 97 19.36 -20.98 -18.08
CA ALA A 97 20.67 -21.54 -17.77
C ALA A 97 20.57 -23.01 -17.36
N MET A 98 19.56 -23.39 -16.55
CA MET A 98 19.30 -24.78 -16.18
C MET A 98 19.06 -25.64 -17.44
N THR A 99 18.16 -25.22 -18.34
CA THR A 99 17.86 -25.95 -19.57
C THR A 99 19.09 -26.09 -20.46
N MET A 100 19.87 -25.03 -20.64
CA MET A 100 21.12 -25.08 -21.40
C MET A 100 22.09 -26.08 -20.78
N LYS A 101 22.30 -26.03 -19.47
CA LYS A 101 23.22 -26.94 -18.77
C LYS A 101 22.77 -28.39 -18.84
N GLN A 102 21.45 -28.64 -18.83
CA GLN A 102 20.91 -29.98 -18.99
C GLN A 102 21.17 -30.54 -20.39
N ASN A 103 21.00 -29.72 -21.43
CA ASN A 103 21.32 -30.10 -22.80
C ASN A 103 22.83 -30.31 -23.01
N ASP A 104 23.67 -29.43 -22.45
CA ASP A 104 25.13 -29.57 -22.45
C ASP A 104 25.54 -30.90 -21.81
N LEU A 105 24.96 -31.22 -20.64
CA LEU A 105 25.23 -32.47 -19.92
C LEU A 105 24.83 -33.69 -20.76
N GLU A 106 23.65 -33.68 -21.37
CA GLU A 106 23.21 -34.78 -22.22
C GLU A 106 24.13 -34.96 -23.45
N GLY A 107 24.53 -33.86 -24.09
CA GLY A 107 25.45 -33.89 -25.24
C GLY A 107 26.82 -34.43 -24.85
N THR A 108 27.41 -33.89 -23.78
CA THR A 108 28.73 -34.33 -23.29
C THR A 108 28.72 -35.78 -22.80
N GLN A 109 27.63 -36.25 -22.21
CA GLN A 109 27.49 -37.67 -21.85
C GLN A 109 27.50 -38.56 -23.10
N LYS A 110 26.77 -38.19 -24.16
CA LYS A 110 26.78 -38.94 -25.42
C LYS A 110 28.18 -38.97 -26.06
N GLU A 111 28.90 -37.86 -26.03
CA GLU A 111 30.27 -37.78 -26.53
C GLU A 111 31.22 -38.66 -25.71
N LEU A 112 31.10 -38.64 -24.38
CA LEU A 112 31.87 -39.48 -23.47
C LEU A 112 31.61 -40.96 -23.73
N ASP A 113 30.35 -41.36 -23.84
CA ASP A 113 29.96 -42.74 -24.11
C ASP A 113 30.53 -43.21 -25.46
N ALA A 114 30.45 -42.37 -26.51
CA ALA A 114 31.04 -42.67 -27.81
C ALA A 114 32.57 -42.80 -27.74
N ALA A 115 33.25 -41.93 -26.99
CA ALA A 115 34.69 -41.98 -26.80
C ALA A 115 35.12 -43.25 -26.05
N LEU A 116 34.38 -43.65 -25.02
CA LEU A 116 34.62 -44.90 -24.28
C LEU A 116 34.42 -46.14 -25.19
N MET A 117 33.34 -46.17 -25.98
CA MET A 117 33.14 -47.25 -26.95
C MET A 117 34.29 -47.35 -27.96
N TYR A 118 34.78 -46.21 -28.46
CA TYR A 118 35.92 -46.20 -29.38
C TYR A 118 37.21 -46.65 -28.70
N TYR A 119 37.45 -46.19 -27.47
CA TYR A 119 38.58 -46.61 -26.66
C TYR A 119 38.58 -48.12 -26.42
N ASP A 120 37.45 -48.71 -26.04
CA ASP A 120 37.30 -50.14 -25.82
C ASP A 120 37.56 -50.95 -27.09
N ARG A 121 37.18 -50.42 -28.26
CA ARG A 121 37.50 -51.04 -29.55
C ARG A 121 39.01 -51.03 -29.87
N LEU A 122 39.73 -49.96 -29.50
CA LEU A 122 41.16 -49.84 -29.74
C LEU A 122 42.01 -50.60 -28.71
N LYS A 123 41.51 -50.77 -27.49
CA LYS A 123 42.24 -51.35 -26.37
C LYS A 123 42.88 -52.72 -26.67
N PRO A 124 42.21 -53.69 -27.32
CA PRO A 124 42.85 -54.95 -27.71
C PRO A 124 44.04 -54.78 -28.65
N SER A 125 44.00 -53.81 -29.55
CA SER A 125 45.03 -53.59 -30.57
C SER A 125 46.18 -52.70 -30.10
N CYS A 126 45.93 -51.79 -29.15
CA CYS A 126 46.89 -50.78 -28.72
C CYS A 126 47.46 -51.01 -27.32
N VAL A 127 46.72 -51.70 -26.43
CA VAL A 127 47.10 -51.90 -25.02
C VAL A 127 47.33 -53.38 -24.73
N ASP A 128 46.41 -54.25 -25.17
CA ASP A 128 46.46 -55.70 -24.90
C ASP A 128 47.08 -56.51 -26.05
N ALA A 129 47.84 -55.85 -26.94
CA ALA A 129 48.35 -56.45 -28.18
C ALA A 129 49.31 -57.64 -27.98
N GLY A 130 49.67 -57.99 -26.74
CA GLY A 130 50.36 -59.22 -26.35
C GLY A 130 51.75 -59.44 -26.98
N THR A 131 52.23 -58.51 -27.80
CA THR A 131 53.51 -58.61 -28.50
C THR A 131 54.55 -57.77 -27.77
N SER A 132 55.64 -58.41 -27.34
CA SER A 132 56.79 -57.68 -26.83
C SER A 132 57.46 -56.89 -27.96
N TYR A 133 58.20 -55.84 -27.62
CA TYR A 133 58.97 -55.10 -28.62
C TYR A 133 59.93 -56.03 -29.36
N ASP A 134 60.58 -56.95 -28.65
CA ASP A 134 61.52 -57.90 -29.21
C ASP A 134 60.85 -58.87 -30.21
N ASP A 135 59.65 -59.38 -29.90
CA ASP A 135 58.88 -60.22 -30.84
C ASP A 135 58.52 -59.46 -32.12
N ARG A 136 58.17 -58.17 -32.01
CA ARG A 136 57.90 -57.33 -33.18
C ARG A 136 59.15 -57.08 -34.01
N VAL A 137 60.31 -56.93 -33.38
CA VAL A 137 61.59 -56.74 -34.07
C VAL A 137 62.04 -58.03 -34.74
N SER A 138 61.88 -59.20 -34.11
CA SER A 138 62.22 -60.50 -34.71
C SER A 138 61.39 -60.76 -35.97
N ARG A 139 60.05 -60.64 -35.88
CA ARG A 139 59.17 -60.84 -37.05
C ARG A 139 59.49 -59.90 -38.21
N ARG A 140 59.87 -58.65 -37.92
CA ARG A 140 60.32 -57.71 -38.96
C ARG A 140 61.65 -58.12 -39.60
N LYS A 141 62.59 -58.66 -38.83
CA LYS A 141 63.86 -59.18 -39.38
C LYS A 141 63.62 -60.40 -40.28
N GLU A 142 62.77 -61.32 -39.83
CA GLU A 142 62.38 -62.50 -40.61
C GLU A 142 61.69 -62.12 -41.93
N GLU A 143 60.78 -61.13 -41.92
CA GLU A 143 60.19 -60.61 -43.17
C GLU A 143 61.25 -60.00 -44.09
N ILE A 144 62.18 -59.18 -43.57
CA ILE A 144 63.24 -58.54 -44.37
C ILE A 144 64.15 -59.58 -45.02
N GLU A 145 64.55 -60.63 -44.30
CA GLU A 145 65.36 -61.71 -44.84
C GLU A 145 64.61 -62.50 -45.92
N SER A 146 63.29 -62.66 -45.81
CA SER A 146 62.48 -63.34 -46.84
C SER A 146 62.31 -62.54 -48.14
N LEU A 147 62.56 -61.23 -48.10
CA LEU A 147 62.45 -60.32 -49.24
C LEU A 147 63.79 -60.11 -49.97
N GLN A 148 64.86 -60.77 -49.53
CA GLN A 148 66.19 -60.80 -50.17
C GLN A 148 66.40 -62.07 -50.99
#